data_AF-W6AHP5-F1
#
_entry.id   AF-W6AHP5-F1
#
_cell.length_a   1.000
_cell.length_b   1.000
_cell.length_c   1.000
_cell.angle_alpha   90.00
_cell.angle_beta   90.00
_cell.angle_gamma   90.00
#
_symmetry.space_group_name_H-M   'P 1'
#
loop_
_entity.id
_entity.type
_entity.pdbx_description
1 polymer ?
#
loop_
_entity_poly.entity_id
_entity_poly.type
_entity_poly.pdbx_seq_one_letter_code
_entity_poly.pdbx_strand_id
1 'polypeptide(L)'
;MNKKGKIIILSGPSGVGKGTVNKALRQDKSLNLVQSVSMTTRQARPGEVDGVDYFFVDKDTFKDAIQHNELIEHAEFIGNYYGTPRKTVHDKITKGENVILEIEVIGATQVLKKEKKENLVSIFLMPPSLKSLEQRLRSRGTEQEDIIKQRLDKALLEIPLKHQYQYVIEIDSIENAVAKVKDVLTKENTLAVGPEKSLYAKLRNEVKKIVIGQYSFFVENWKENVEKVGGQKIEENFDFQNYLIDILTDKIYSHVLANEELSILTDPEFVESIVEHFMIDVNFFSIEQHAL
;
A
#
# COMPACT_ATOMS: atom_id res chain seq x y z
N MET A 1 8.49 5.83 -25.91
CA MET A 1 7.18 6.16 -25.31
C MET A 1 7.42 6.43 -23.83
N ASN A 2 6.95 7.56 -23.28
CA ASN A 2 7.09 7.83 -21.85
C ASN A 2 6.31 6.78 -21.05
N LYS A 3 6.91 6.32 -19.95
CA LYS A 3 6.28 5.37 -19.04
C LYS A 3 4.99 5.97 -18.47
N LYS A 4 3.89 5.22 -18.50
CA LYS A 4 2.62 5.62 -17.87
C LYS A 4 2.82 5.73 -16.35
N GLY A 5 2.25 6.77 -15.73
CA GLY A 5 2.24 6.95 -14.28
C GLY A 5 1.31 5.96 -13.59
N LYS A 6 1.39 5.88 -12.26
CA LYS A 6 0.53 5.01 -11.45
C LYS A 6 -0.46 5.79 -10.58
N ILE A 7 -1.56 5.14 -10.25
CA ILE A 7 -2.51 5.54 -9.21
C ILE A 7 -1.94 5.05 -7.87
N ILE A 8 -1.51 5.96 -7.01
CA ILE A 8 -0.98 5.65 -5.67
C ILE A 8 -2.09 5.86 -4.66
N ILE A 9 -2.61 4.77 -4.11
CA ILE A 9 -3.65 4.80 -3.08
C ILE A 9 -2.98 4.82 -1.71
N LEU A 10 -3.26 5.86 -0.94
CA LEU A 10 -2.90 5.95 0.47
C LEU A 10 -4.19 5.92 1.30
N SER A 11 -4.43 4.79 1.95
CA SER A 11 -5.67 4.53 2.72
C SER A 11 -5.32 3.96 4.09
N GLY A 12 -6.32 3.72 4.94
CA GLY A 12 -6.15 3.28 6.32
C GLY A 12 -7.26 3.79 7.22
N PRO A 13 -7.38 3.27 8.45
CA PRO A 13 -8.51 3.57 9.32
C PRO A 13 -8.58 5.06 9.65
N SER A 14 -9.80 5.54 9.91
CA SER A 14 -10.01 6.92 10.38
C SER A 14 -9.09 7.23 11.58
N GLY A 15 -8.31 8.32 11.47
CA GLY A 15 -7.42 8.78 12.56
C GLY A 15 -5.98 8.26 12.50
N VAL A 16 -5.64 7.37 11.55
CA VAL A 16 -4.30 6.76 11.49
C VAL A 16 -3.16 7.75 11.20
N GLY A 17 -3.43 8.84 10.48
CA GLY A 17 -2.40 9.84 10.11
C GLY A 17 -2.16 10.00 8.60
N LYS A 18 -3.08 9.52 7.76
CA LYS A 18 -2.99 9.59 6.27
C LYS A 18 -2.59 10.97 5.76
N GLY A 19 -3.31 12.01 6.18
CA GLY A 19 -3.04 13.38 5.74
C GLY A 19 -1.67 13.91 6.14
N THR A 20 -1.13 13.50 7.30
CA THR A 20 0.21 13.88 7.74
C THR A 20 1.28 13.22 6.86
N VAL A 21 1.15 11.92 6.59
CA VAL A 21 2.04 11.19 5.69
C VAL A 21 1.96 11.75 4.27
N ASN A 22 0.76 11.97 3.74
CA ASN A 22 0.55 12.55 2.41
C ASN A 22 1.19 13.95 2.30
N LYS A 23 0.99 14.81 3.31
CA LYS A 23 1.61 16.14 3.36
C LYS A 23 3.13 16.06 3.31
N ALA A 24 3.75 15.16 4.08
CA ALA A 24 5.19 14.96 4.09
C ALA A 24 5.70 14.44 2.72
N LEU A 25 5.00 13.48 2.10
CA LEU A 25 5.34 12.98 0.77
C LEU A 25 5.28 14.09 -0.30
N ARG A 26 4.25 14.94 -0.26
CA ARG A 26 4.11 16.05 -1.23
C ARG A 26 5.19 17.13 -1.11
N GLN A 27 5.85 17.25 0.04
CA GLN A 27 6.97 18.18 0.19
C GLN A 27 8.22 17.71 -0.56
N ASP A 28 8.33 16.41 -0.84
CA ASP A 28 9.43 15.83 -1.59
C ASP A 28 9.14 15.85 -3.09
N LYS A 29 9.66 16.89 -3.76
CA LYS A 29 9.52 17.08 -5.21
C LYS A 29 10.15 15.95 -6.04
N SER A 30 11.08 15.17 -5.47
CA SER A 30 11.70 14.04 -6.18
C SER A 30 10.70 12.91 -6.47
N LEU A 31 9.56 12.89 -5.76
CA LEU A 31 8.56 11.83 -5.90
C LEU A 31 7.63 12.02 -7.12
N ASN A 32 7.65 13.20 -7.75
CA ASN A 32 6.77 13.56 -8.87
C ASN A 32 5.29 13.19 -8.62
N LEU A 33 4.83 13.44 -7.39
CA LEU A 33 3.46 13.12 -6.96
C LEU A 33 2.54 14.29 -7.27
N VAL A 34 1.42 13.98 -7.93
CA VAL A 34 0.35 14.92 -8.18
C VAL A 34 -0.86 14.53 -7.35
N GLN A 35 -1.36 15.47 -6.54
CA GLN A 35 -2.57 15.23 -5.75
C GLN A 35 -3.80 15.20 -6.66
N SER A 36 -4.70 14.25 -6.37
CA SER A 36 -6.05 14.27 -6.93
C SER A 36 -6.91 15.30 -6.19
N VAL A 37 -7.65 16.12 -6.95
CA VAL A 37 -8.66 17.04 -6.40
C VAL A 37 -10.00 16.31 -6.45
N SER A 38 -10.59 16.07 -5.28
CA SER A 38 -11.86 15.35 -5.15
C SER A 38 -13.06 16.28 -5.25
N MET A 39 -14.20 15.75 -5.69
CA MET A 39 -15.51 16.39 -5.56
C MET A 39 -16.03 16.22 -4.13
N THR A 40 -16.77 17.21 -3.63
CA THR A 40 -17.51 17.10 -2.37
C THR A 40 -18.80 17.88 -2.39
N THR A 41 -19.80 17.39 -1.65
CA THR A 41 -21.07 18.10 -1.43
C THR A 41 -21.10 18.98 -0.20
N ARG A 42 -20.02 19.00 0.59
CA ARG A 42 -19.95 19.93 1.71
C ARG A 42 -19.70 21.35 1.19
N GLN A 43 -20.06 22.33 2.00
CA GLN A 43 -19.68 23.71 1.75
C GLN A 43 -18.16 23.90 1.95
N ALA A 44 -17.57 24.80 1.18
CA ALA A 44 -16.19 25.23 1.34
C ALA A 44 -15.98 25.86 2.72
N ARG A 45 -14.84 25.56 3.35
CA ARG A 45 -14.41 26.22 4.60
C ARG A 45 -13.71 27.53 4.26
N PRO A 46 -13.63 28.48 5.22
CA PRO A 46 -12.85 29.70 5.03
C PRO A 46 -11.41 29.39 4.59
N GLY A 47 -11.01 29.95 3.44
CA GLY A 47 -9.67 29.78 2.86
C GLY A 47 -9.54 28.64 1.85
N GLU A 48 -10.54 27.78 1.69
CA GLU A 48 -10.54 26.76 0.63
C GLU A 48 -10.98 27.34 -0.71
N VAL A 49 -10.37 26.85 -1.79
CA VAL A 49 -10.57 27.32 -3.16
C VAL A 49 -11.09 26.18 -4.02
N ASP A 50 -12.19 26.46 -4.74
CA ASP A 50 -12.79 25.52 -5.67
C ASP A 50 -11.82 25.15 -6.81
N GLY A 51 -11.76 23.86 -7.14
CA GLY A 51 -10.83 23.29 -8.12
C GLY A 51 -9.38 23.16 -7.65
N VAL A 52 -9.06 23.64 -6.44
CA VAL A 52 -7.74 23.48 -5.81
C VAL A 52 -7.83 22.50 -4.66
N ASP A 53 -8.68 22.80 -3.66
CA ASP A 53 -8.85 21.94 -2.49
C ASP A 53 -9.86 20.83 -2.77
N TYR A 54 -11.02 21.20 -3.33
CA TYR A 54 -12.08 20.31 -3.78
C TYR A 54 -12.81 20.95 -4.96
N PHE A 55 -13.52 20.13 -5.73
CA PHE A 55 -14.64 20.59 -6.54
C PHE A 55 -15.90 20.59 -5.67
N PHE A 56 -16.35 21.77 -5.25
CA PHE A 56 -17.52 21.94 -4.40
C PHE A 56 -18.78 21.92 -5.28
N VAL A 57 -19.59 20.87 -5.14
CA VAL A 57 -20.79 20.64 -5.95
C VAL A 57 -22.02 20.42 -5.08
N ASP A 58 -23.21 20.59 -5.63
CA ASP A 58 -24.43 20.16 -4.93
C ASP A 58 -24.63 18.63 -4.98
N LYS A 59 -25.60 18.13 -4.21
CA LYS A 59 -25.88 16.69 -4.11
C LYS A 59 -26.38 16.10 -5.43
N ASP A 60 -27.11 16.85 -6.23
CA ASP A 60 -27.70 16.34 -7.47
C ASP A 60 -26.62 16.18 -8.55
N THR A 61 -25.73 17.16 -8.67
CA THR A 61 -24.52 17.11 -9.50
C THR A 61 -23.62 15.94 -9.09
N PHE A 62 -23.42 15.72 -7.78
CA PHE A 62 -22.62 14.59 -7.32
C PHE A 62 -23.25 13.24 -7.68
N LYS A 63 -24.57 13.10 -7.51
CA LYS A 63 -25.31 11.88 -7.87
C LYS A 63 -25.28 11.62 -9.37
N ASP A 64 -25.36 12.67 -10.18
CA ASP A 64 -25.24 12.58 -11.63
C ASP A 64 -23.86 12.02 -12.04
N ALA A 65 -22.79 12.51 -11.41
CA ALA A 65 -21.43 12.00 -11.63
C ALA A 65 -21.28 10.51 -11.23
N ILE A 66 -21.97 10.05 -10.18
CA ILE A 66 -22.04 8.62 -9.85
C ILE A 66 -22.76 7.85 -10.98
N GLN A 67 -23.94 8.32 -11.39
CA GLN A 67 -24.78 7.67 -12.41
C GLN A 67 -24.04 7.52 -13.74
N HIS A 68 -23.24 8.51 -14.11
CA HIS A 68 -22.45 8.52 -15.34
C HIS A 68 -21.06 7.87 -15.19
N ASN A 69 -20.77 7.21 -14.05
CA ASN A 69 -19.49 6.55 -13.76
C ASN A 69 -18.26 7.48 -13.92
N GLU A 70 -18.45 8.76 -13.63
CA GLU A 70 -17.42 9.80 -13.73
C GLU A 70 -16.48 9.79 -12.52
N LEU A 71 -16.82 9.05 -11.47
CA LEU A 71 -16.02 8.93 -10.25
C LEU A 71 -15.28 7.58 -10.21
N ILE A 72 -13.98 7.61 -9.94
CA ILE A 72 -13.19 6.38 -9.74
C ILE A 72 -13.56 5.70 -8.41
N GLU A 73 -13.87 6.52 -7.41
CA GLU A 73 -14.41 6.13 -6.11
C GLU A 73 -15.33 7.22 -5.58
N HIS A 74 -16.24 6.84 -4.69
CA HIS A 74 -17.02 7.78 -3.90
C HIS A 74 -17.41 7.18 -2.55
N ALA A 75 -17.60 8.03 -1.54
CA ALA A 75 -18.08 7.62 -0.22
C ALA A 75 -18.92 8.74 0.41
N GLU A 76 -19.78 8.35 1.34
CA GLU A 76 -20.45 9.29 2.24
C GLU A 76 -19.74 9.33 3.59
N PHE A 77 -19.50 10.52 4.11
CA PHE A 77 -18.94 10.73 5.43
C PHE A 77 -19.69 11.85 6.15
N ILE A 78 -20.36 11.50 7.24
CA ILE A 78 -21.14 12.43 8.09
C ILE A 78 -22.08 13.31 7.23
N GLY A 79 -22.91 12.67 6.40
CA GLY A 79 -23.95 13.34 5.60
C GLY A 79 -23.47 14.09 4.35
N ASN A 80 -22.17 14.06 4.03
CA ASN A 80 -21.59 14.67 2.84
C ASN A 80 -20.94 13.61 1.94
N TYR A 81 -21.09 13.77 0.63
CA TYR A 81 -20.43 12.91 -0.34
C TYR A 81 -19.04 13.45 -0.69
N TYR A 82 -18.14 12.52 -0.96
CA TYR A 82 -16.78 12.75 -1.45
C TYR A 82 -16.50 11.75 -2.55
N GLY A 83 -15.80 12.16 -3.60
CA GLY A 83 -15.43 11.23 -4.66
C GLY A 83 -14.41 11.83 -5.60
N THR A 84 -13.70 10.98 -6.32
CA THR A 84 -12.56 11.40 -7.12
C THR A 84 -12.90 11.34 -8.61
N PRO A 85 -12.84 12.46 -9.37
CA PRO A 85 -13.10 12.47 -10.80
C PRO A 85 -12.14 11.57 -11.58
N ARG A 86 -12.70 10.56 -12.25
CA ARG A 86 -11.98 9.53 -13.02
C ARG A 86 -11.12 10.15 -14.12
N LYS A 87 -11.70 11.05 -14.91
CA LYS A 87 -11.03 11.69 -16.05
C LYS A 87 -9.74 12.40 -15.61
N THR A 88 -9.81 13.18 -14.54
CA THR A 88 -8.65 13.92 -13.99
C THR A 88 -7.51 12.99 -13.59
N VAL A 89 -7.81 11.83 -12.98
CA VAL A 89 -6.80 10.84 -12.62
C VAL A 89 -6.20 10.19 -13.87
N HIS A 90 -7.04 9.73 -14.79
CA HIS A 90 -6.62 9.00 -15.98
C HIS A 90 -5.81 9.86 -16.96
N ASP A 91 -6.16 11.14 -17.11
CA ASP A 91 -5.42 12.09 -17.95
C ASP A 91 -4.00 12.31 -17.41
N LYS A 92 -3.84 12.43 -16.08
CA LYS A 92 -2.53 12.63 -15.42
C LYS A 92 -1.63 11.40 -15.52
N ILE A 93 -2.14 10.20 -15.22
CA ILE A 93 -1.34 8.97 -15.35
C ILE A 93 -0.92 8.72 -16.80
N THR A 94 -1.75 9.09 -17.78
CA THR A 94 -1.42 8.97 -19.21
C THR A 94 -0.27 9.90 -19.61
N LYS A 95 -0.10 11.03 -18.93
CA LYS A 95 1.04 11.95 -19.09
C LYS A 95 2.32 11.47 -18.40
N GLY A 96 2.28 10.36 -17.67
CA GLY A 96 3.42 9.84 -16.92
C GLY A 96 3.50 10.34 -15.47
N GLU A 97 2.48 11.05 -14.98
CA GLU A 97 2.44 11.57 -13.61
C GLU A 97 1.88 10.51 -12.64
N ASN A 98 2.48 10.41 -11.45
CA ASN A 98 1.91 9.56 -10.41
C ASN A 98 0.84 10.33 -9.64
N VAL A 99 -0.39 9.81 -9.63
CA VAL A 99 -1.50 10.47 -8.97
C VAL A 99 -1.69 9.85 -7.59
N ILE A 100 -1.54 10.65 -6.53
CA ILE A 100 -1.79 10.20 -5.16
C ILE A 100 -3.23 10.45 -4.75
N LEU A 101 -3.90 9.39 -4.30
CA LEU A 101 -5.27 9.36 -3.80
C LEU A 101 -5.22 9.07 -2.31
N GLU A 102 -5.36 10.11 -1.50
CA GLU A 102 -5.61 9.98 -0.05
C GLU A 102 -7.11 9.81 0.15
N ILE A 103 -7.55 8.57 0.31
CA ILE A 103 -8.99 8.21 0.35
C ILE A 103 -9.30 7.28 1.51
N GLU A 104 -10.57 7.20 1.88
CA GLU A 104 -11.06 6.29 2.93
C GLU A 104 -11.10 4.84 2.42
N VAL A 105 -11.13 3.88 3.34
CA VAL A 105 -10.98 2.46 3.02
C VAL A 105 -12.06 1.96 2.07
N ILE A 106 -13.31 2.39 2.26
CA ILE A 106 -14.42 2.04 1.35
C ILE A 106 -14.17 2.56 -0.07
N GLY A 107 -13.74 3.82 -0.22
CA GLY A 107 -13.40 4.39 -1.53
C GLY A 107 -12.26 3.62 -2.19
N ALA A 108 -11.19 3.33 -1.43
CA ALA A 108 -10.07 2.54 -1.91
C ALA A 108 -10.48 1.14 -2.38
N THR A 109 -11.39 0.45 -1.68
CA THR A 109 -11.87 -0.87 -2.15
C THR A 109 -12.59 -0.79 -3.50
N GLN A 110 -13.22 0.34 -3.83
CA GLN A 110 -13.84 0.54 -5.15
C GLN A 110 -12.76 0.70 -6.23
N VAL A 111 -11.72 1.48 -5.97
CA VAL A 111 -10.59 1.65 -6.90
C VAL A 111 -9.91 0.30 -7.14
N LEU A 112 -9.61 -0.45 -6.07
CA LEU A 112 -8.96 -1.76 -6.15
C LEU A 112 -9.76 -2.79 -6.96
N LYS A 113 -11.10 -2.68 -6.99
CA LYS A 113 -11.98 -3.55 -7.79
C LYS A 113 -12.09 -3.12 -9.26
N LYS A 114 -12.03 -1.81 -9.52
CA LYS A 114 -12.29 -1.23 -10.84
C LYS A 114 -11.02 -1.05 -11.69
N GLU A 115 -9.88 -0.82 -11.05
CA GLU A 115 -8.61 -0.55 -11.72
C GLU A 115 -7.74 -1.81 -11.81
N LYS A 116 -6.91 -1.87 -12.85
CA LYS A 116 -5.97 -2.98 -13.02
C LYS A 116 -4.81 -2.87 -12.05
N LYS A 117 -4.37 -4.01 -11.50
CA LYS A 117 -3.25 -4.08 -10.53
C LYS A 117 -1.97 -3.44 -11.08
N GLU A 118 -1.67 -3.56 -12.37
CA GLU A 118 -0.46 -2.96 -12.95
C GLU A 118 -0.46 -1.41 -12.97
N ASN A 119 -1.63 -0.78 -12.89
CA ASN A 119 -1.77 0.67 -12.90
C ASN A 119 -1.73 1.29 -11.50
N LEU A 120 -1.69 0.49 -10.43
CA LEU A 120 -1.86 0.97 -9.07
C LEU A 120 -0.72 0.53 -8.13
N VAL A 121 -0.50 1.36 -7.12
CA VAL A 121 0.26 1.04 -5.91
C VAL A 121 -0.65 1.34 -4.73
N SER A 122 -1.01 0.33 -3.95
CA SER A 122 -1.99 0.43 -2.88
C SER A 122 -1.35 0.19 -1.52
N ILE A 123 -1.43 1.20 -0.67
CA ILE A 123 -0.78 1.24 0.65
C ILE A 123 -1.85 1.45 1.71
N PHE A 124 -1.97 0.49 2.63
CA PHE A 124 -2.78 0.59 3.83
C PHE A 124 -1.91 1.02 5.01
N LEU A 125 -2.14 2.23 5.50
CA LEU A 125 -1.53 2.76 6.70
C LEU A 125 -2.23 2.18 7.94
N MET A 126 -1.46 1.65 8.88
CA MET A 126 -1.97 1.01 10.09
C MET A 126 -1.40 1.72 11.34
N PRO A 127 -2.20 1.92 12.40
CA PRO A 127 -1.65 2.37 13.68
C PRO A 127 -0.90 1.20 14.35
N PRO A 128 0.10 1.47 15.21
CA PRO A 128 0.84 0.42 15.91
C PRO A 128 -0.04 -0.35 16.91
N SER A 129 -1.12 0.27 17.38
CA SER A 129 -2.14 -0.41 18.19
C SER A 129 -3.48 0.32 18.15
N LEU A 130 -4.56 -0.39 18.48
CA LEU A 130 -5.88 0.24 18.67
C LEU A 130 -5.85 1.32 19.77
N LYS A 131 -5.07 1.10 20.83
CA LYS A 131 -4.88 2.08 21.91
C LYS A 131 -4.22 3.36 21.40
N SER A 132 -3.19 3.23 20.54
CA SER A 132 -2.56 4.39 19.91
C SER A 132 -3.52 5.15 18.98
N LEU A 133 -4.40 4.44 18.27
CA LEU A 133 -5.41 5.04 17.41
C LEU A 133 -6.42 5.84 18.23
N GLU A 134 -6.93 5.26 19.32
CA GLU A 134 -7.83 5.95 20.26
C GLU A 134 -7.17 7.22 20.82
N GLN A 135 -5.93 7.11 21.30
CA GLN A 135 -5.19 8.27 21.83
C GLN A 135 -5.03 9.38 20.78
N ARG A 136 -4.75 9.03 19.51
CA ARG A 136 -4.67 10.00 18.38
C ARG A 136 -6.00 10.65 18.06
N LEU A 137 -7.13 9.94 18.21
CA LEU A 137 -8.46 10.53 18.01
C LEU A 137 -8.80 11.50 19.14
N ARG A 138 -8.53 11.10 20.39
CA ARG A 138 -8.78 11.93 21.59
C ARG A 138 -7.92 13.19 21.63
N SER A 139 -6.63 13.10 21.23
CA SER A 139 -5.70 14.22 21.29
C SER A 139 -6.04 15.39 20.35
N ARG A 140 -6.92 15.17 19.36
CA ARG A 140 -7.44 16.25 18.51
C ARG A 140 -8.28 17.26 19.29
N GLY A 141 -8.88 16.86 20.42
CA GLY A 141 -9.55 17.75 21.37
C GLY A 141 -10.83 18.44 20.87
N THR A 142 -11.24 18.20 19.62
CA THR A 142 -12.37 18.89 18.97
C THR A 142 -13.62 18.02 18.78
N GLU A 143 -13.54 16.73 19.13
CA GLU A 143 -14.61 15.75 18.85
C GLU A 143 -15.24 15.26 20.16
N GLN A 144 -16.58 15.13 20.16
CA GLN A 144 -17.34 14.57 21.28
C GLN A 144 -17.09 13.05 21.40
N GLU A 145 -17.27 12.49 22.60
CA GLU A 145 -17.06 11.05 22.86
C GLU A 145 -17.84 10.14 21.89
N ASP A 146 -19.09 10.50 21.55
CA ASP A 146 -19.90 9.71 20.62
C ASP A 146 -19.29 9.64 19.21
N ILE A 147 -18.64 10.72 18.76
CA ILE A 147 -17.95 10.78 17.47
C ILE A 147 -16.67 9.94 17.52
N ILE A 148 -15.93 10.00 18.63
CA ILE A 148 -14.72 9.19 18.83
C ILE A 148 -15.08 7.71 18.78
N LYS A 149 -16.16 7.30 19.47
CA LYS A 149 -16.68 5.93 19.43
C LYS A 149 -17.04 5.51 18.01
N GLN A 150 -17.82 6.31 17.28
CA GLN A 150 -18.19 6.01 15.88
C GLN A 150 -16.96 5.83 14.98
N ARG A 151 -15.91 6.64 15.17
CA ARG A 151 -14.64 6.52 14.41
C ARG A 151 -13.87 5.25 14.76
N LEU A 152 -13.86 4.84 16.03
CA LEU A 152 -13.21 3.59 16.46
C LEU A 152 -13.97 2.37 15.94
N ASP A 153 -15.30 2.36 16.05
CA ASP A 153 -16.15 1.28 15.51
C ASP A 153 -15.93 1.13 14.00
N LYS A 154 -15.85 2.26 13.28
CA LYS A 154 -15.49 2.27 11.85
C LYS A 154 -14.10 1.69 11.60
N ALA A 155 -13.09 2.08 12.38
CA ALA A 155 -11.73 1.58 12.23
C ALA A 155 -11.64 0.05 12.39
N LEU A 156 -12.41 -0.53 13.32
CA LEU A 156 -12.46 -1.98 13.52
C LEU A 156 -13.04 -2.74 12.33
N LEU A 157 -13.96 -2.13 11.58
CA LEU A 157 -14.49 -2.69 10.34
C LEU A 157 -13.55 -2.49 9.15
N GLU A 158 -12.74 -1.43 9.17
CA GLU A 158 -11.82 -1.07 8.09
C GLU A 158 -10.50 -1.86 8.14
N ILE A 159 -9.93 -2.11 9.33
CA ILE A 159 -8.65 -2.81 9.51
C ILE A 159 -8.62 -4.19 8.84
N PRO A 160 -9.65 -5.05 8.94
CA PRO A 160 -9.66 -6.35 8.28
C PRO A 160 -9.50 -6.25 6.76
N LEU A 161 -9.88 -5.14 6.12
CA LEU A 161 -9.77 -4.94 4.68
C LEU A 161 -8.34 -4.72 4.18
N LYS A 162 -7.35 -4.61 5.09
CA LYS A 162 -5.93 -4.44 4.72
C LYS A 162 -5.40 -5.54 3.78
N HIS A 163 -5.96 -6.75 3.82
CA HIS A 163 -5.59 -7.86 2.94
C HIS A 163 -5.85 -7.59 1.44
N GLN A 164 -6.64 -6.56 1.11
CA GLN A 164 -6.92 -6.19 -0.28
C GLN A 164 -5.83 -5.29 -0.88
N TYR A 165 -4.92 -4.77 -0.07
CA TYR A 165 -3.87 -3.85 -0.47
C TYR A 165 -2.58 -4.60 -0.77
N GLN A 166 -1.74 -4.02 -1.63
CA GLN A 166 -0.42 -4.58 -1.94
C GLN A 166 0.56 -4.42 -0.76
N TYR A 167 0.42 -3.33 -0.02
CA TYR A 167 1.34 -3.00 1.07
C TYR A 167 0.58 -2.57 2.32
N VAL A 168 1.04 -3.03 3.48
CA VAL A 168 0.59 -2.55 4.80
C VAL A 168 1.78 -1.90 5.47
N ILE A 169 1.63 -0.63 5.85
CA ILE A 169 2.69 0.16 6.50
C ILE A 169 2.19 0.61 7.86
N GLU A 170 2.89 0.22 8.91
CA GLU A 170 2.65 0.77 10.24
C GLU A 170 3.20 2.19 10.36
N ILE A 171 2.45 3.05 11.06
CA ILE A 171 2.88 4.42 11.41
C ILE A 171 3.28 4.47 12.89
N ASP A 172 4.49 4.02 13.17
CA ASP A 172 5.24 4.22 14.41
C ASP A 172 5.72 5.67 14.54
N SER A 173 6.35 6.20 13.49
CA SER A 173 6.70 7.62 13.31
C SER A 173 6.31 8.09 11.90
N ILE A 174 6.16 9.41 11.71
CA ILE A 174 5.85 9.96 10.38
C ILE A 174 7.04 9.77 9.44
N GLU A 175 8.24 9.96 9.97
CA GLU A 175 9.52 9.86 9.25
C GLU A 175 9.72 8.44 8.71
N ASN A 176 9.54 7.41 9.54
CA ASN A 176 9.67 6.02 9.12
C ASN A 176 8.55 5.62 8.13
N ALA A 177 7.30 6.02 8.38
CA ALA A 177 6.19 5.76 7.45
C ALA A 177 6.44 6.38 6.06
N VAL A 178 6.96 7.61 6.01
CA VAL A 178 7.33 8.28 4.76
C VAL A 178 8.49 7.55 4.07
N ALA A 179 9.51 7.13 4.81
CA ALA A 179 10.63 6.36 4.26
C ALA A 179 10.15 5.03 3.64
N LYS A 180 9.27 4.30 4.34
CA LYS A 180 8.64 3.06 3.87
C LYS A 180 7.84 3.28 2.59
N VAL A 181 6.99 4.32 2.54
CA VAL A 181 6.23 4.64 1.33
C VAL A 181 7.16 4.97 0.17
N LYS A 182 8.21 5.78 0.39
CA LYS A 182 9.18 6.12 -0.67
C LYS A 182 9.91 4.89 -1.21
N ASP A 183 10.25 3.94 -0.35
CA ASP A 183 10.90 2.70 -0.78
C ASP A 183 9.96 1.81 -1.60
N VAL A 184 8.71 1.68 -1.16
CA VAL A 184 7.64 1.00 -1.93
C VAL A 184 7.48 1.65 -3.31
N LEU A 185 7.43 2.98 -3.38
CA LEU A 185 7.33 3.70 -4.65
C LEU A 185 8.55 3.47 -5.55
N THR A 186 9.75 3.40 -4.96
CA THR A 186 10.99 3.07 -5.68
C THR A 186 10.93 1.64 -6.24
N LYS A 187 10.58 0.65 -5.41
CA LYS A 187 10.39 -0.76 -5.80
C LYS A 187 9.38 -0.90 -6.94
N GLU A 188 8.27 -0.18 -6.85
CA GLU A 188 7.20 -0.16 -7.85
C GLU A 188 7.54 0.64 -9.12
N ASN A 189 8.79 1.15 -9.18
CA ASN A 189 9.36 1.88 -10.29
C ASN A 189 8.49 3.12 -10.63
N THR A 190 7.93 3.79 -9.63
CA THR A 190 7.13 5.00 -9.85
C THR A 190 8.00 6.26 -9.86
N LEU A 191 9.20 6.19 -9.29
CA LEU A 191 10.11 7.32 -9.16
C LEU A 191 11.06 7.43 -10.36
N ALA A 192 11.76 8.57 -10.46
CA ALA A 192 12.81 8.75 -11.46
C ALA A 192 14.06 7.89 -11.20
N VAL A 193 14.28 7.52 -9.94
CA VAL A 193 15.30 6.55 -9.56
C VAL A 193 14.84 5.13 -9.89
N GLY A 194 15.76 4.29 -10.36
CA GLY A 194 15.43 2.92 -10.72
C GLY A 194 15.12 2.04 -9.50
N PRO A 195 14.35 0.96 -9.68
CA PRO A 195 13.92 0.07 -8.60
C PRO A 195 15.10 -0.62 -7.90
N GLU A 196 16.26 -0.73 -8.54
CA GLU A 196 17.50 -1.25 -7.97
C GLU A 196 18.04 -0.43 -6.78
N LYS A 197 17.55 0.82 -6.63
CA LYS A 197 17.91 1.68 -5.50
C LYS A 197 17.09 1.41 -4.24
N SER A 198 15.98 0.68 -4.36
CA SER A 198 15.14 0.31 -3.21
C SER A 198 15.90 -0.57 -2.23
N LEU A 199 15.55 -0.48 -0.95
CA LEU A 199 15.97 -1.41 0.08
C LEU A 199 15.41 -2.81 -0.18
N TYR A 200 14.25 -2.93 -0.82
CA TYR A 200 13.76 -4.21 -1.35
C TYR A 200 14.77 -4.89 -2.29
N ALA A 201 15.32 -4.16 -3.26
CA ALA A 201 16.29 -4.73 -4.19
C ALA A 201 17.59 -5.15 -3.50
N LYS A 202 18.02 -4.40 -2.48
CA LYS A 202 19.19 -4.76 -1.65
C LYS A 202 18.90 -6.00 -0.81
N LEU A 203 17.75 -6.04 -0.13
CA LEU A 203 17.28 -7.20 0.62
C LEU A 203 17.29 -8.45 -0.25
N ARG A 204 16.72 -8.38 -1.46
CA ARG A 204 16.69 -9.51 -2.40
C ARG A 204 18.09 -10.05 -2.70
N ASN A 205 19.09 -9.17 -2.82
CA ASN A 205 20.47 -9.59 -3.05
C ASN A 205 21.07 -10.29 -1.83
N GLU A 206 20.79 -9.83 -0.62
CA GLU A 206 21.26 -10.52 0.60
C GLU A 206 20.54 -11.86 0.80
N VAL A 207 19.22 -11.91 0.65
CA VAL A 207 18.44 -13.16 0.67
C VAL A 207 18.98 -14.16 -0.36
N LYS A 208 19.32 -13.68 -1.57
CA LYS A 208 19.94 -14.53 -2.60
C LYS A 208 21.26 -15.16 -2.13
N LYS A 209 22.13 -14.40 -1.46
CA LYS A 209 23.39 -14.95 -0.93
C LYS A 209 23.13 -16.04 0.11
N ILE A 210 22.18 -15.80 1.02
CA ILE A 210 21.79 -16.74 2.08
C ILE A 210 21.22 -18.02 1.47
N VAL A 211 20.25 -17.90 0.54
CA VAL A 211 19.62 -19.06 -0.11
C VAL A 211 20.65 -19.92 -0.83
N ILE A 212 21.55 -19.31 -1.62
CA ILE A 212 22.61 -20.04 -2.34
C ILE A 212 23.61 -20.66 -1.35
N GLY A 213 24.00 -19.92 -0.32
CA GLY A 213 25.03 -20.35 0.63
C GLY A 213 24.58 -21.43 1.60
N GLN A 214 23.29 -21.45 1.98
CA GLN A 214 22.81 -22.24 3.12
C GLN A 214 21.65 -23.19 2.75
N TYR A 215 20.87 -22.89 1.71
CA TYR A 215 19.61 -23.60 1.44
C TYR A 215 19.55 -24.32 0.08
N SER A 216 20.65 -24.41 -0.66
CA SER A 216 20.71 -25.10 -1.96
C SER A 216 20.17 -26.53 -1.90
N PHE A 217 20.49 -27.27 -0.83
CA PHE A 217 19.97 -28.64 -0.61
C PHE A 217 18.43 -28.69 -0.52
N PHE A 218 17.80 -27.72 0.14
CA PHE A 218 16.33 -27.65 0.24
C PHE A 218 15.70 -27.31 -1.11
N VAL A 219 16.31 -26.40 -1.87
CA VAL A 219 15.85 -26.03 -3.22
C VAL A 219 15.89 -27.22 -4.17
N GLU A 220 16.97 -28.00 -4.17
CA GLU A 220 17.11 -29.21 -4.99
C GLU A 220 16.02 -30.25 -4.65
N ASN A 221 15.82 -30.52 -3.36
CA ASN A 221 14.79 -31.45 -2.90
C ASN A 221 13.36 -30.94 -3.17
N TRP A 222 13.15 -29.62 -3.17
CA TRP A 222 11.83 -29.05 -3.44
C TRP A 222 11.32 -29.49 -4.81
N LYS A 223 12.17 -29.39 -5.84
CA LYS A 223 11.81 -29.79 -7.19
C LYS A 223 11.31 -31.24 -7.22
N GLU A 224 12.06 -32.15 -6.60
CA GLU A 224 11.67 -33.55 -6.55
C GLU A 224 10.36 -33.77 -5.80
N ASN A 225 10.15 -33.05 -4.69
CA ASN A 225 8.95 -33.17 -3.87
C ASN A 225 7.70 -32.70 -4.62
N VAL A 226 7.78 -31.60 -5.38
CA VAL A 226 6.64 -31.10 -6.16
C VAL A 226 6.24 -32.10 -7.25
N GLU A 227 7.23 -32.67 -7.96
CA GLU A 227 6.98 -33.65 -9.03
C GLU A 227 6.40 -34.96 -8.48
N LYS A 228 6.95 -35.46 -7.37
CA LYS A 228 6.61 -36.79 -6.83
C LYS A 228 5.39 -36.77 -5.91
N VAL A 229 5.25 -35.75 -5.07
CA VAL A 229 4.26 -35.70 -3.98
C VAL A 229 3.13 -34.73 -4.31
N GLY A 230 3.48 -33.52 -4.79
CA GLY A 230 2.49 -32.50 -5.15
C GLY A 230 1.65 -32.90 -6.38
N GLY A 231 2.20 -33.77 -7.24
CA GLY A 231 1.56 -34.18 -8.49
C GLY A 231 1.32 -33.03 -9.47
N GLN A 232 2.02 -31.90 -9.25
CA GLN A 232 1.88 -30.69 -10.04
C GLN A 232 2.80 -30.77 -11.27
N LYS A 233 2.26 -30.38 -12.44
CA LYS A 233 3.11 -30.13 -13.62
C LYS A 233 3.88 -28.84 -13.40
N ILE A 234 5.20 -28.94 -13.38
CA ILE A 234 6.10 -27.80 -13.33
C ILE A 234 6.52 -27.45 -14.76
N GLU A 235 6.58 -26.16 -15.07
CA GLU A 235 7.15 -25.70 -16.33
C GLU A 235 8.62 -26.10 -16.42
N GLU A 236 9.10 -26.54 -17.58
CA GLU A 236 10.48 -27.05 -17.75
C GLU A 236 11.56 -26.07 -17.28
N ASN A 237 11.28 -24.76 -17.31
CA ASN A 237 12.21 -23.69 -16.96
C ASN A 237 11.88 -23.02 -15.62
N PHE A 238 11.07 -23.63 -14.76
CA PHE A 238 10.75 -23.06 -13.45
C PHE A 238 12.00 -23.03 -12.56
N ASP A 239 12.32 -21.84 -12.05
CA ASP A 239 13.49 -21.61 -11.20
C ASP A 239 13.10 -21.59 -9.72
N PHE A 240 13.17 -22.76 -9.08
CA PHE A 240 12.87 -22.93 -7.66
C PHE A 240 13.73 -22.03 -6.75
N GLN A 241 14.97 -21.78 -7.13
CA GLN A 241 15.87 -20.96 -6.32
C GLN A 241 15.43 -19.50 -6.34
N ASN A 242 15.22 -18.95 -7.54
CA ASN A 242 14.73 -17.57 -7.67
C ASN A 242 13.34 -17.41 -7.06
N TYR A 243 12.48 -18.42 -7.20
CA TYR A 243 11.16 -18.40 -6.57
C TYR A 243 11.24 -18.37 -5.03
N LEU A 244 12.11 -19.20 -4.42
CA LEU A 244 12.36 -19.13 -2.98
C LEU A 244 12.86 -17.77 -2.53
N ILE A 245 13.81 -17.19 -3.28
CA ILE A 245 14.36 -15.85 -3.01
C ILE A 245 13.24 -14.82 -3.03
N ASP A 246 12.35 -14.85 -4.02
CA ASP A 246 11.25 -13.89 -4.13
C ASP A 246 10.24 -14.05 -2.98
N ILE A 247 9.85 -15.28 -2.64
CA ILE A 247 8.95 -15.56 -1.50
C ILE A 247 9.52 -14.99 -0.19
N LEU A 248 10.77 -15.32 0.12
CA LEU A 248 11.41 -14.87 1.36
C LEU A 248 11.56 -13.35 1.37
N THR A 249 12.01 -12.76 0.26
CA THR A 249 12.16 -11.31 0.13
C THR A 249 10.82 -10.59 0.36
N ASP A 250 9.74 -11.08 -0.26
CA ASP A 250 8.40 -10.48 -0.12
C ASP A 250 7.85 -10.61 1.30
N LYS A 251 8.04 -11.77 1.95
CA LYS A 251 7.64 -11.99 3.35
C LYS A 251 8.39 -11.06 4.30
N ILE A 252 9.72 -11.00 4.19
CA ILE A 252 10.57 -10.14 5.04
C ILE A 252 10.25 -8.67 4.83
N TYR A 253 10.15 -8.23 3.58
CA TYR A 253 9.83 -6.84 3.26
C TYR A 253 8.46 -6.44 3.82
N SER A 254 7.45 -7.29 3.63
CA SER A 254 6.10 -7.05 4.17
C SER A 254 6.09 -7.01 5.70
N HIS A 255 6.85 -7.90 6.34
CA HIS A 255 7.02 -7.91 7.79
C HIS A 255 7.63 -6.61 8.31
N VAL A 256 8.71 -6.13 7.68
CA VAL A 256 9.38 -4.88 8.08
C VAL A 256 8.50 -3.66 7.85
N LEU A 257 7.82 -3.57 6.71
CA LEU A 257 6.87 -2.48 6.45
C LEU A 257 5.80 -2.40 7.55
N ALA A 258 5.32 -3.56 8.00
CA ALA A 258 4.23 -3.66 8.97
C ALA A 258 4.65 -3.58 10.44
N ASN A 259 5.92 -3.85 10.80
CA ASN A 259 6.29 -4.00 12.22
C ASN A 259 7.62 -3.36 12.64
N GLU A 260 8.51 -3.00 11.70
CA GLU A 260 9.90 -2.62 12.05
C GLU A 260 10.31 -1.28 11.44
N GLU A 261 11.46 -0.74 11.85
CA GLU A 261 12.10 0.36 11.13
C GLU A 261 12.67 -0.12 9.80
N LEU A 262 12.50 0.66 8.73
CA LEU A 262 12.93 0.25 7.39
C LEU A 262 14.46 0.04 7.28
N SER A 263 15.24 0.74 8.12
CA SER A 263 16.70 0.67 8.19
C SER A 263 17.21 -0.74 8.52
N ILE A 264 16.43 -1.55 9.23
CA ILE A 264 16.81 -2.91 9.66
C ILE A 264 17.12 -3.85 8.49
N LEU A 265 16.57 -3.57 7.30
CA LEU A 265 16.86 -4.34 6.07
C LEU A 265 18.31 -4.27 5.61
N THR A 266 19.10 -3.37 6.21
CA THR A 266 20.54 -3.23 5.91
C THR A 266 21.43 -3.99 6.90
N ASP A 267 20.85 -4.55 7.96
CA ASP A 267 21.56 -5.36 8.95
C ASP A 267 21.62 -6.84 8.50
N PRO A 268 22.81 -7.38 8.17
CA PRO A 268 22.96 -8.75 7.72
C PRO A 268 22.54 -9.80 8.76
N GLU A 269 22.79 -9.55 10.06
CA GLU A 269 22.45 -10.51 11.12
C GLU A 269 20.93 -10.62 11.27
N PHE A 270 20.23 -9.49 11.20
CA PHE A 270 18.77 -9.48 11.16
C PHE A 270 18.24 -10.23 9.92
N VAL A 271 18.78 -9.93 8.73
CA VAL A 271 18.31 -10.54 7.48
C VAL A 271 18.53 -12.06 7.48
N GLU A 272 19.66 -12.54 8.00
CA GLU A 272 19.93 -13.98 8.15
C GLU A 272 18.93 -14.62 9.12
N SER A 273 18.77 -14.05 10.32
CA SER A 273 17.85 -14.59 11.33
C SER A 273 16.38 -14.62 10.87
N ILE A 274 15.92 -13.57 10.17
CA ILE A 274 14.53 -13.53 9.69
C ILE A 274 14.31 -14.44 8.46
N VAL A 275 15.35 -14.69 7.65
CA VAL A 275 15.30 -15.72 6.60
C VAL A 275 15.10 -17.09 7.24
N GLU A 276 15.90 -17.45 8.25
CA GLU A 276 15.74 -18.71 8.99
C GLU A 276 14.32 -18.87 9.54
N HIS A 277 13.77 -17.80 10.13
CA HIS A 277 12.42 -17.80 10.67
C HIS A 277 11.36 -18.10 9.59
N PHE A 278 11.36 -17.36 8.47
CA PHE A 278 10.35 -17.53 7.43
C PHE A 278 10.56 -18.75 6.54
N MET A 279 11.74 -19.37 6.57
CA MET A 279 12.02 -20.61 5.86
C MET A 279 11.12 -21.76 6.35
N ILE A 280 10.74 -21.75 7.63
CA ILE A 280 9.84 -22.74 8.23
C ILE A 280 8.43 -22.69 7.60
N ASP A 281 8.01 -21.51 7.14
CA ASP A 281 6.68 -21.29 6.54
C ASP A 281 6.65 -21.57 5.02
N VAL A 282 7.72 -22.11 4.44
CA VAL A 282 7.77 -22.46 3.02
C VAL A 282 7.25 -23.88 2.80
N ASN A 283 6.28 -24.01 1.90
CA ASN A 283 5.75 -25.31 1.52
C ASN A 283 6.64 -25.96 0.45
N PHE A 284 7.47 -26.91 0.87
CA PHE A 284 8.37 -27.68 0.00
C PHE A 284 7.69 -28.82 -0.77
N PHE A 285 6.36 -28.95 -0.72
CA PHE A 285 5.59 -29.98 -1.43
C PHE A 285 4.74 -29.41 -2.58
N SER A 286 4.68 -28.08 -2.73
CA SER A 286 3.88 -27.38 -3.74
C SER A 286 4.60 -26.12 -4.20
N ILE A 287 4.38 -25.68 -5.44
CA ILE A 287 4.75 -24.33 -5.87
C ILE A 287 3.79 -23.27 -5.30
N GLU A 288 2.56 -23.66 -4.99
CA GLU A 288 1.58 -22.78 -4.35
C GLU A 288 1.95 -22.57 -2.88
N GLN A 289 2.31 -21.34 -2.54
CA GLN A 289 2.57 -20.91 -1.17
C GLN A 289 1.30 -20.27 -0.62
N HIS A 290 0.53 -21.03 0.16
CA HIS A 290 -0.55 -20.42 0.94
C HIS A 290 0.06 -19.65 2.10
N ALA A 291 -0.46 -18.45 2.37
CA ALA A 291 -0.17 -17.79 3.64
C ALA A 291 -0.69 -18.68 4.77
N LEU A 292 0.22 -19.10 5.66
CA LEU A 292 -0.15 -19.69 6.94
C LEU A 292 -0.81 -18.62 7.84
#